data_AF-A0AAD8UST2-F1
#
_entry.id   AF-A0AAD8UST2-F1
#
_cell.length_a   1.000
_cell.length_b   1.000
_cell.length_c   1.000
_cell.angle_alpha   90.00
_cell.angle_beta   90.00
_cell.angle_gamma   90.00
#
_symmetry.space_group_name_H-M   'P 1'
#
loop_
_entity.id
_entity.type
_entity.pdbx_description
1 polymer ?
#
loop_
_entity_poly.entity_id
_entity_poly.type
_entity_poly.pdbx_seq_one_letter_code
_entity_poly.pdbx_strand_id
1 'polypeptide(L)'
;MLFMEDCNVKWPCKSSADKSDLSFCNNADRNFLQPCPENFLRHKQDSGYVCVPNFAGYMGPCNSIVSFENYSKESKMLWAQTCGTNWPCMTVCPFLFDKCPMDWVQAPDGACEAPASYKGPCEKRIHFTYYTQEMKRKKCIECDIPFECTSECNKDYDKCPVLWKSEEDGYCSPHSGSLNCVGLLIDIYKQAGNPQSEAKGASFYFGSLSQASKKLFESQCNTVEFPCMENDDDINWNLNCPVGWTISSEDLRSCQPPIINDDDVCKSQVAFNNEEDKRAFASLCQINWSAPLSTLVSKPVEKKLENDGPITDLGHLHAIDTTSGISSNHTKTIEKKDQKSPEQRGPKEKTVHIKAANTSLVSPYIVMSGSHKHRRPYKGFLREMHLLPGST
;
A
#
# COMPACT_ATOMS: atom_id res chain seq x y z
N MET A 1 33.50 -38.92 -2.04
CA MET A 1 32.92 -39.12 -3.38
C MET A 1 32.47 -40.58 -3.50
N LEU A 2 31.37 -40.96 -2.85
CA LEU A 2 30.84 -42.34 -2.81
C LEU A 2 29.31 -42.33 -2.62
N PHE A 3 28.59 -41.66 -3.53
CA PHE A 3 27.11 -41.58 -3.54
C PHE A 3 26.56 -41.21 -4.93
N MET A 4 27.36 -41.35 -5.99
CA MET A 4 27.13 -40.72 -7.30
C MET A 4 27.21 -41.68 -8.49
N GLU A 5 27.52 -42.97 -8.25
CA GLU A 5 27.70 -43.99 -9.30
C GLU A 5 26.59 -45.06 -9.29
N ASP A 6 25.98 -45.36 -8.13
CA ASP A 6 24.92 -46.38 -8.01
C ASP A 6 23.60 -45.97 -8.68
N CYS A 7 23.32 -44.66 -8.73
CA CYS A 7 22.13 -44.11 -9.36
C CYS A 7 22.45 -43.71 -10.81
N ASN A 8 22.14 -44.59 -11.76
CA ASN A 8 22.25 -44.35 -13.22
C ASN A 8 21.19 -43.33 -13.74
N VAL A 9 21.05 -42.21 -13.04
CA VAL A 9 20.07 -41.15 -13.27
C VAL A 9 20.74 -40.05 -14.09
N LYS A 10 20.51 -40.09 -15.40
CA LYS A 10 20.81 -38.94 -16.27
C LYS A 10 19.80 -37.84 -15.98
N TRP A 11 20.14 -36.96 -15.05
CA TRP A 11 19.50 -35.66 -14.92
C TRP A 11 19.53 -34.94 -16.28
N PRO A 12 18.42 -34.32 -16.73
CA PRO A 12 18.45 -33.50 -17.93
C PRO A 12 19.40 -32.32 -17.68
N CYS A 13 20.52 -32.30 -18.40
CA CYS A 13 21.38 -31.13 -18.45
C CYS A 13 20.54 -29.95 -18.94
N LYS A 14 20.45 -28.85 -18.16
CA LYS A 14 19.88 -27.59 -18.64
C LYS A 14 20.57 -27.23 -19.95
N SER A 15 19.82 -27.28 -21.05
CA SER A 15 20.32 -26.94 -22.36
C SER A 15 20.60 -25.44 -22.43
N SER A 16 21.35 -25.01 -23.43
CA SER A 16 21.45 -23.59 -23.77
C SER A 16 20.12 -22.99 -24.27
N ALA A 17 19.11 -23.81 -24.58
CA ALA A 17 17.76 -23.39 -24.92
C ALA A 17 16.85 -23.19 -23.68
N ASP A 18 17.11 -23.87 -22.56
CA ASP A 18 16.46 -23.64 -21.25
C ASP A 18 16.90 -22.31 -20.57
N LYS A 19 17.37 -21.37 -21.39
CA LYS A 19 17.64 -19.96 -21.07
C LYS A 19 16.74 -19.01 -21.86
N SER A 20 15.83 -19.52 -22.67
CA SER A 20 14.73 -18.74 -23.21
C SER A 20 13.64 -18.55 -22.14
N ASP A 21 13.42 -17.28 -21.81
CA ASP A 21 12.24 -16.71 -21.17
C ASP A 21 11.95 -16.93 -19.66
N LEU A 22 11.31 -15.90 -19.09
CA LEU A 22 10.63 -15.86 -17.78
C LEU A 22 11.44 -15.92 -16.47
N SER A 23 12.75 -15.68 -16.49
CA SER A 23 13.45 -15.13 -15.30
C SER A 23 13.14 -13.63 -15.13
N PHE A 24 11.87 -13.28 -14.91
CA PHE A 24 11.37 -11.89 -14.97
C PHE A 24 12.09 -10.92 -14.02
N CYS A 25 12.54 -11.38 -12.86
CA CYS A 25 13.39 -10.61 -11.95
C CYS A 25 14.45 -11.50 -11.28
N ASN A 26 15.54 -10.88 -10.82
CA ASN A 26 16.65 -11.58 -10.16
C ASN A 26 16.24 -12.00 -8.75
N ASN A 27 16.99 -12.93 -8.15
CA ASN A 27 16.75 -13.36 -6.77
C ASN A 27 16.84 -12.21 -5.73
N ALA A 28 17.54 -11.12 -6.05
CA ALA A 28 17.56 -9.92 -5.21
C ALA A 28 16.18 -9.24 -5.09
N ASP A 29 15.42 -9.26 -6.19
CA ASP A 29 14.22 -8.46 -6.46
C ASP A 29 12.91 -9.20 -6.09
N ARG A 30 13.03 -10.36 -5.46
CA ARG A 30 11.91 -11.25 -5.10
C ARG A 30 11.26 -10.82 -3.78
N ASN A 31 9.94 -10.83 -3.72
CA ASN A 31 9.13 -10.44 -2.56
C ASN A 31 9.14 -11.54 -1.47
N PHE A 32 10.26 -11.65 -0.74
CA PHE A 32 10.37 -12.56 0.40
C PHE A 32 9.59 -12.11 1.66
N LEU A 33 8.93 -10.95 1.62
CA LEU A 33 7.99 -10.50 2.67
C LEU A 33 6.62 -11.19 2.53
N GLN A 34 6.27 -11.66 1.32
CA GLN A 34 5.11 -12.52 1.12
C GLN A 34 5.29 -13.87 1.88
N PRO A 35 4.26 -14.37 2.59
CA PRO A 35 4.38 -15.59 3.39
C PRO A 35 4.76 -16.84 2.59
N CYS A 36 4.18 -17.01 1.39
CA CYS A 36 4.33 -18.22 0.58
C CYS A 36 4.87 -17.92 -0.84
N PRO A 37 5.66 -18.85 -1.42
CA PRO A 37 6.15 -18.75 -2.80
C PRO A 37 5.06 -19.03 -3.84
N GLU A 38 5.39 -18.77 -5.11
CA GLU A 38 4.62 -19.14 -6.30
C GLU A 38 4.23 -20.64 -6.24
N ASN A 39 3.01 -20.96 -6.66
CA ASN A 39 2.44 -22.32 -6.64
C ASN A 39 2.31 -22.97 -5.24
N PHE A 40 2.35 -22.20 -4.14
CA PHE A 40 1.99 -22.69 -2.81
C PHE A 40 0.79 -21.92 -2.25
N LEU A 41 -0.26 -22.63 -1.86
CA LEU A 41 -1.45 -22.10 -1.22
C LEU A 41 -1.14 -21.70 0.23
N ARG A 42 -1.45 -20.45 0.58
CA ARG A 42 -1.28 -19.91 1.93
C ARG A 42 -2.51 -20.23 2.79
N HIS A 43 -2.29 -20.88 3.92
CA HIS A 43 -3.31 -21.11 4.95
C HIS A 43 -2.94 -20.39 6.24
N LYS A 44 -3.88 -19.64 6.81
CA LYS A 44 -3.71 -18.90 8.08
C LYS A 44 -3.89 -19.83 9.29
N GLN A 45 -3.08 -19.58 10.32
CA GLN A 45 -3.10 -20.26 11.62
C GLN A 45 -2.90 -19.23 12.74
N ASP A 46 -3.16 -19.62 13.99
CA ASP A 46 -3.05 -18.71 15.15
C ASP A 46 -1.63 -18.11 15.33
N SER A 47 -0.59 -18.83 14.87
CA SER A 47 0.81 -18.39 14.90
C SER A 47 1.33 -17.85 13.55
N GLY A 48 0.46 -17.53 12.58
CA GLY A 48 0.85 -16.96 11.29
C GLY A 48 0.38 -17.77 10.09
N TYR A 49 1.31 -18.25 9.26
CA TYR A 49 1.00 -18.93 7.99
C TYR A 49 1.76 -20.23 7.78
N VAL A 50 1.08 -21.16 7.11
CA VAL A 50 1.67 -22.33 6.46
C VAL A 50 1.37 -22.32 4.97
N CYS A 51 2.29 -22.90 4.20
CA CYS A 51 2.25 -22.98 2.75
C CYS A 51 2.09 -24.45 2.35
N VAL A 52 1.10 -24.73 1.51
CA VAL A 52 0.73 -26.07 1.03
C VAL A 52 0.95 -26.11 -0.48
N PRO A 53 1.59 -27.15 -1.07
CA PRO A 53 1.82 -27.21 -2.51
C PRO A 53 0.50 -27.17 -3.30
N ASN A 54 0.40 -26.31 -4.31
CA ASN A 54 -0.74 -26.31 -5.22
C ASN A 54 -0.56 -27.41 -6.28
N PHE A 55 -1.11 -28.60 -6.03
CA PHE A 55 -1.01 -29.76 -6.94
C PHE A 55 -1.60 -29.53 -8.35
N ALA A 56 -2.31 -28.43 -8.61
CA ALA A 56 -2.77 -28.06 -9.95
C ALA A 56 -1.69 -27.39 -10.82
N GLY A 57 -0.57 -26.93 -10.25
CA GLY A 57 0.50 -26.25 -10.99
C GLY A 57 1.93 -26.51 -10.48
N TYR A 58 2.10 -26.97 -9.24
CA TYR A 58 3.42 -27.29 -8.70
C TYR A 58 3.87 -28.70 -9.13
N MET A 59 5.00 -28.77 -9.85
CA MET A 59 5.61 -30.00 -10.37
C MET A 59 6.98 -30.32 -9.74
N GLY A 60 7.38 -29.60 -8.70
CA GLY A 60 8.68 -29.77 -8.04
C GLY A 60 8.68 -30.84 -6.93
N PRO A 61 9.85 -31.07 -6.28
CA PRO A 61 10.03 -32.18 -5.31
C PRO A 61 9.42 -31.94 -3.92
N CYS A 62 9.03 -30.71 -3.57
CA CYS A 62 8.63 -30.35 -2.20
C CYS A 62 7.11 -30.46 -2.00
N ASN A 63 6.65 -31.64 -1.60
CA ASN A 63 5.23 -31.97 -1.42
C ASN A 63 4.69 -31.78 0.01
N SER A 64 5.48 -31.23 0.93
CA SER A 64 5.14 -31.06 2.34
C SER A 64 4.58 -29.67 2.68
N ILE A 65 3.85 -29.59 3.80
CA ILE A 65 3.41 -28.33 4.40
C ILE A 65 4.62 -27.69 5.10
N VAL A 66 4.83 -26.39 4.89
CA VAL A 66 5.99 -25.64 5.43
C VAL A 66 5.56 -24.29 6.00
N SER A 67 6.27 -23.77 7.01
CA SER A 67 6.15 -22.38 7.45
C SER A 67 7.48 -21.65 7.29
N PHE A 68 7.42 -20.41 6.80
CA PHE A 68 8.59 -19.56 6.56
C PHE A 68 8.74 -18.42 7.58
N GLU A 69 8.00 -18.44 8.69
CA GLU A 69 7.97 -17.38 9.71
C GLU A 69 9.35 -17.06 10.31
N ASN A 70 10.21 -18.08 10.42
CA ASN A 70 11.56 -17.97 10.99
C ASN A 70 12.67 -18.23 9.95
N TYR A 71 12.37 -18.13 8.65
CA TYR A 71 13.35 -18.28 7.56
C TYR A 71 13.90 -16.91 7.13
N SER A 72 15.22 -16.77 7.08
CA SER A 72 15.88 -15.60 6.47
C SER A 72 15.64 -15.52 4.95
N LYS A 73 15.92 -14.36 4.32
CA LYS A 73 15.82 -14.18 2.86
C LYS A 73 16.63 -15.24 2.10
N GLU A 74 17.84 -15.54 2.58
CA GLU A 74 18.75 -16.55 2.03
C GLU A 74 18.19 -17.97 2.22
N SER A 75 17.58 -18.23 3.37
CA SER A 75 16.95 -19.51 3.70
C SER A 75 15.72 -19.78 2.80
N LYS A 76 14.88 -18.76 2.60
CA LYS A 76 13.74 -18.82 1.65
C LYS A 76 14.26 -19.01 0.23
N MET A 77 15.28 -18.26 -0.20
CA MET A 77 15.90 -18.37 -1.52
C MET A 77 16.47 -19.78 -1.79
N LEU A 78 17.22 -20.37 -0.85
CA LEU A 78 17.79 -21.71 -1.00
C LEU A 78 16.69 -22.79 -1.03
N TRP A 79 15.64 -22.63 -0.23
CA TRP A 79 14.47 -23.52 -0.27
C TRP A 79 13.77 -23.43 -1.63
N ALA A 80 13.53 -22.23 -2.15
CA ALA A 80 12.95 -21.99 -3.48
C ALA A 80 13.73 -22.73 -4.58
N GLN A 81 15.06 -22.53 -4.62
CA GLN A 81 15.95 -23.20 -5.58
C GLN A 81 15.91 -24.73 -5.46
N THR A 82 15.88 -25.26 -4.24
CA THR A 82 15.78 -26.71 -3.96
C THR A 82 14.43 -27.28 -4.40
N CYS A 83 13.35 -26.50 -4.23
CA CYS A 83 11.99 -26.88 -4.55
C CYS A 83 11.54 -26.53 -5.97
N GLY A 84 12.40 -25.92 -6.80
CA GLY A 84 12.04 -25.52 -8.17
C GLY A 84 10.88 -24.52 -8.25
N THR A 85 10.76 -23.62 -7.27
CA THR A 85 9.78 -22.51 -7.28
C THR A 85 10.46 -21.20 -6.88
N ASN A 86 9.78 -20.07 -6.98
CA ASN A 86 10.29 -18.76 -6.56
C ASN A 86 9.28 -18.05 -5.64
N TRP A 87 9.70 -17.00 -4.96
CA TRP A 87 8.75 -15.97 -4.51
C TRP A 87 8.38 -15.06 -5.69
N PRO A 88 7.20 -14.41 -5.70
CA PRO A 88 6.86 -13.46 -6.76
C PRO A 88 7.83 -12.28 -6.79
N CYS A 89 7.89 -11.60 -7.93
CA CYS A 89 8.76 -10.44 -8.12
C CYS A 89 8.16 -9.17 -7.47
N MET A 90 8.98 -8.36 -6.79
CA MET A 90 8.58 -7.02 -6.32
C MET A 90 8.34 -6.04 -7.49
N THR A 91 8.81 -6.38 -8.69
CA THR A 91 8.88 -5.52 -9.87
C THR A 91 7.56 -5.40 -10.65
N VAL A 92 6.55 -6.25 -10.42
CA VAL A 92 5.18 -6.06 -10.96
C VAL A 92 4.20 -6.16 -9.80
N CYS A 93 3.74 -5.01 -9.34
CA CYS A 93 2.87 -4.90 -8.16
C CYS A 93 2.06 -3.59 -8.28
N PRO A 94 0.99 -3.55 -9.09
CA PRO A 94 0.22 -2.32 -9.31
C PRO A 94 -0.68 -2.00 -8.11
N PHE A 95 -1.15 -3.03 -7.40
CA PHE A 95 -1.89 -2.94 -6.15
C PHE A 95 -1.22 -3.78 -5.06
N LEU A 96 -1.14 -3.21 -3.86
CA LEU A 96 -0.75 -3.90 -2.63
C LEU A 96 -1.94 -4.02 -1.68
N PHE A 97 -2.56 -2.88 -1.34
CA PHE A 97 -3.75 -2.82 -0.49
C PHE A 97 -4.50 -1.48 -0.61
N ASP A 98 -5.79 -1.52 -0.27
CA ASP A 98 -6.63 -0.34 -0.10
C ASP A 98 -6.24 0.40 1.20
N LYS A 99 -6.58 -0.17 2.36
CA LYS A 99 -6.45 0.48 3.68
C LYS A 99 -5.20 0.06 4.43
N CYS A 100 -5.10 -1.22 4.76
CA CYS A 100 -4.04 -1.77 5.61
C CYS A 100 -3.36 -3.00 4.98
N PRO A 101 -2.06 -3.22 5.26
CA PRO A 101 -1.33 -4.39 4.80
C PRO A 101 -1.76 -5.68 5.52
N MET A 102 -1.20 -6.81 5.09
CA MET A 102 -1.58 -8.15 5.54
C MET A 102 -1.45 -8.30 7.07
N ASP A 103 -2.53 -8.75 7.72
CA ASP A 103 -2.68 -8.90 9.17
C ASP A 103 -2.61 -7.63 10.03
N TRP A 104 -2.52 -6.45 9.42
CA TRP A 104 -2.67 -5.19 10.15
C TRP A 104 -4.15 -4.83 10.26
N VAL A 105 -4.59 -4.44 11.46
CA VAL A 105 -5.99 -4.12 11.75
C VAL A 105 -6.21 -2.63 11.57
N GLN A 106 -7.29 -2.23 10.89
CA GLN A 106 -7.66 -0.82 10.81
C GLN A 106 -8.31 -0.38 12.13
N ALA A 107 -7.71 0.62 12.78
CA ALA A 107 -8.23 1.29 13.96
C ALA A 107 -9.33 2.32 13.59
N PRO A 108 -10.15 2.77 14.56
CA PRO A 108 -11.29 3.67 14.28
C PRO A 108 -10.92 5.04 13.70
N ASP A 109 -9.68 5.50 13.88
CA ASP A 109 -9.12 6.73 13.31
C ASP A 109 -8.47 6.52 11.93
N GLY A 110 -8.57 5.32 11.36
CA GLY A 110 -8.04 4.97 10.04
C GLY A 110 -6.60 4.44 10.06
N ALA A 111 -5.88 4.53 11.19
CA ALA A 111 -4.56 3.96 11.36
C ALA A 111 -4.55 2.44 11.15
N CYS A 112 -3.46 1.90 10.63
CA CYS A 112 -3.22 0.47 10.57
C CYS A 112 -2.33 0.05 11.74
N GLU A 113 -2.81 -0.89 12.55
CA GLU A 113 -2.12 -1.40 13.74
C GLU A 113 -1.52 -2.79 13.45
N ALA A 114 -0.22 -2.92 13.71
CA ALA A 114 0.56 -4.10 13.38
C ALA A 114 0.27 -5.28 14.32
N PRO A 115 0.26 -6.52 13.83
CA PRO A 115 0.06 -7.70 14.67
C PRO A 115 1.21 -7.86 15.68
N ALA A 116 0.95 -8.54 16.80
CA ALA A 116 1.96 -8.78 17.85
C ALA A 116 3.23 -9.48 17.32
N SER A 117 3.09 -10.30 16.27
CA SER A 117 4.16 -11.01 15.55
C SER A 117 5.05 -10.13 14.67
N TYR A 118 4.70 -8.86 14.42
CA TYR A 118 5.50 -7.96 13.59
C TYR A 118 6.82 -7.58 14.29
N LYS A 119 7.92 -7.88 13.59
CA LYS A 119 9.33 -7.76 14.05
C LYS A 119 10.14 -6.73 13.22
N GLY A 120 9.52 -6.03 12.28
CA GLY A 120 10.18 -5.06 11.39
C GLY A 120 10.62 -3.77 12.10
N PRO A 121 11.47 -2.95 11.45
CA PRO A 121 12.14 -1.82 12.09
C PRO A 121 11.25 -0.59 12.36
N CYS A 122 10.08 -0.48 11.72
CA CYS A 122 9.21 0.70 11.82
C CYS A 122 8.17 0.60 12.96
N GLU A 123 7.49 1.72 13.21
CA GLU A 123 6.39 1.83 14.17
C GLU A 123 5.26 0.82 13.93
N LYS A 124 4.59 0.40 15.02
CA LYS A 124 3.48 -0.57 14.98
C LYS A 124 2.11 0.04 14.66
N ARG A 125 2.07 1.33 14.30
CA ARG A 125 0.84 2.08 13.99
C ARG A 125 1.16 3.07 12.88
N ILE A 126 0.62 2.85 11.68
CA ILE A 126 0.95 3.65 10.48
C ILE A 126 -0.35 4.02 9.76
N HIS A 127 -0.51 5.30 9.42
CA HIS A 127 -1.58 5.76 8.52
C HIS A 127 -1.11 5.67 7.06
N PHE A 128 -1.86 4.95 6.23
CA PHE A 128 -1.65 4.88 4.78
C PHE A 128 -2.68 5.70 3.97
N THR A 129 -3.50 6.51 4.64
CA THR A 129 -4.68 7.21 4.10
C THR A 129 -4.45 7.93 2.77
N TYR A 130 -3.31 8.57 2.59
CA TYR A 130 -2.98 9.35 1.38
C TYR A 130 -1.77 8.78 0.59
N TYR A 131 -1.28 7.60 0.97
CA TYR A 131 -0.15 6.95 0.29
C TYR A 131 -0.60 6.30 -1.01
N THR A 132 0.08 6.63 -2.12
CA THR A 132 -0.03 5.88 -3.38
C THR A 132 0.41 4.43 -3.20
N GLN A 133 0.04 3.54 -4.14
CA GLN A 133 0.53 2.15 -4.17
C GLN A 133 2.07 2.10 -4.23
N GLU A 134 2.72 3.08 -4.86
CA GLU A 134 4.19 3.16 -4.86
C GLU A 134 4.75 3.54 -3.48
N MET A 135 4.12 4.50 -2.78
CA MET A 135 4.50 4.87 -1.40
C MET A 135 4.24 3.72 -0.42
N LYS A 136 3.12 3.01 -0.56
CA LYS A 136 2.80 1.78 0.19
C LYS A 136 3.89 0.72 -0.04
N ARG A 137 4.30 0.49 -1.29
CA ARG A 137 5.37 -0.45 -1.67
C ARG A 137 6.73 -0.05 -1.09
N LYS A 138 7.14 1.21 -1.24
CA LYS A 138 8.36 1.78 -0.61
C LYS A 138 8.35 1.51 0.90
N LYS A 139 7.25 1.84 1.57
CA LYS A 139 7.13 1.71 3.03
C LYS A 139 7.11 0.26 3.50
N CYS A 140 6.47 -0.65 2.76
CA CYS A 140 6.46 -2.07 3.13
C CYS A 140 7.84 -2.71 3.00
N ILE A 141 8.65 -2.30 2.01
CA ILE A 141 10.03 -2.77 1.84
C ILE A 141 10.95 -2.17 2.91
N GLU A 142 10.81 -0.88 3.24
CA GLU A 142 11.58 -0.24 4.33
C GLU A 142 11.30 -0.88 5.70
N CYS A 143 10.05 -1.29 5.93
CA CYS A 143 9.55 -1.71 7.24
C CYS A 143 9.40 -3.23 7.41
N ASP A 144 9.87 -4.07 6.47
CA ASP A 144 9.65 -5.52 6.47
C ASP A 144 8.17 -5.94 6.67
N ILE A 145 7.23 -5.17 6.11
CA ILE A 145 5.79 -5.43 6.25
C ILE A 145 5.36 -6.46 5.20
N PRO A 146 4.68 -7.57 5.59
CA PRO A 146 4.13 -8.52 4.63
C PRO A 146 3.08 -7.91 3.71
N PHE A 147 3.27 -8.07 2.41
CA PHE A 147 2.29 -7.71 1.37
C PHE A 147 2.24 -8.79 0.28
N GLU A 148 1.07 -8.90 -0.35
CA GLU A 148 0.85 -9.64 -1.59
C GLU A 148 0.59 -8.63 -2.71
N CYS A 149 0.91 -9.02 -3.94
CA CYS A 149 0.63 -8.23 -5.13
C CYS A 149 -0.61 -8.79 -5.84
N THR A 150 -1.48 -7.91 -6.33
CA THR A 150 -2.55 -8.29 -7.27
C THR A 150 -2.61 -7.29 -8.42
N SER A 151 -3.04 -7.76 -9.58
CA SER A 151 -3.37 -6.97 -10.77
C SER A 151 -4.84 -6.51 -10.79
N GLU A 152 -5.67 -7.04 -9.89
CA GLU A 152 -7.10 -6.76 -9.80
C GLU A 152 -7.39 -5.36 -9.23
N CYS A 153 -7.36 -4.35 -10.11
CA CYS A 153 -7.74 -2.97 -9.80
C CYS A 153 -8.24 -2.23 -11.03
N ASN A 154 -8.87 -1.07 -10.82
CA ASN A 154 -9.08 -0.10 -11.90
C ASN A 154 -7.72 0.49 -12.29
N LYS A 155 -7.35 0.38 -13.57
CA LYS A 155 -6.06 0.82 -14.10
C LYS A 155 -6.05 2.30 -14.48
N ASP A 156 -5.02 3.02 -14.04
CA ASP A 156 -4.67 4.33 -14.61
C ASP A 156 -3.85 4.11 -15.88
N TYR A 157 -4.54 4.16 -17.02
CA TYR A 157 -3.94 4.02 -18.33
C TYR A 157 -3.27 5.31 -18.85
N ASP A 158 -3.39 6.43 -18.14
CA ASP A 158 -2.81 7.71 -18.58
C ASP A 158 -1.47 8.02 -17.90
N LYS A 159 -1.01 7.13 -17.02
CA LYS A 159 0.40 7.00 -16.61
C LYS A 159 1.18 6.04 -17.51
N CYS A 160 2.50 6.06 -17.37
CA CYS A 160 3.36 5.00 -17.88
C CYS A 160 3.11 3.67 -17.15
N PRO A 161 3.38 2.51 -17.80
CA PRO A 161 3.38 1.22 -17.12
C PRO A 161 4.34 1.17 -15.92
N VAL A 162 4.08 0.27 -14.98
CA VAL A 162 4.95 0.05 -13.81
C VAL A 162 6.38 -0.27 -14.27
N LEU A 163 7.36 0.34 -13.60
CA LEU A 163 8.80 0.40 -13.95
C LEU A 163 9.19 1.17 -15.22
N TRP A 164 8.27 1.63 -16.05
CA TRP A 164 8.62 2.50 -17.17
C TRP A 164 8.85 3.92 -16.63
N LYS A 165 9.99 4.50 -16.95
CA LYS A 165 10.34 5.83 -16.46
C LYS A 165 9.48 6.88 -17.17
N SER A 166 8.77 7.68 -16.39
CA SER A 166 8.08 8.87 -16.90
C SER A 166 9.07 10.00 -17.19
N GLU A 167 8.87 10.70 -18.29
CA GLU A 167 9.64 11.88 -18.72
C GLU A 167 8.75 13.13 -18.75
N GLU A 168 9.37 14.32 -18.71
CA GLU A 168 8.69 15.61 -18.56
C GLU A 168 7.65 15.90 -19.66
N ASP A 169 7.87 15.38 -20.88
CA ASP A 169 6.95 15.48 -22.03
C ASP A 169 5.77 14.48 -21.98
N GLY A 170 5.62 13.69 -20.91
CA GLY A 170 4.64 12.60 -20.81
C GLY A 170 5.03 11.34 -21.60
N TYR A 171 6.31 11.20 -21.95
CA TYR A 171 6.86 10.01 -22.61
C TYR A 171 7.28 8.96 -21.57
N CYS A 172 7.25 7.69 -21.97
CA CYS A 172 7.57 6.54 -21.13
C CYS A 172 8.78 5.79 -21.69
N SER A 173 9.91 5.77 -20.98
CA SER A 173 11.06 4.94 -21.34
C SER A 173 10.96 3.53 -20.71
N PRO A 174 11.07 2.44 -21.48
CA PRO A 174 11.03 1.08 -20.96
C PRO A 174 12.28 0.74 -20.14
N HIS A 175 12.11 -0.01 -19.06
CA HIS A 175 13.23 -0.64 -18.37
C HIS A 175 13.81 -1.80 -19.20
N SER A 176 15.06 -2.20 -18.94
CA SER A 176 15.80 -3.18 -19.74
C SER A 176 15.14 -4.56 -19.88
N GLY A 177 14.19 -4.93 -19.00
CA GLY A 177 13.43 -6.17 -19.10
C GLY A 177 12.24 -6.13 -20.07
N SER A 178 11.74 -4.94 -20.44
CA SER A 178 10.58 -4.78 -21.35
C SER A 178 10.96 -4.69 -22.84
N LEU A 179 12.25 -4.89 -23.19
CA LEU A 179 12.74 -4.81 -24.58
C LEU A 179 12.02 -5.78 -25.54
N ASN A 180 11.53 -6.92 -25.03
CA ASN A 180 10.75 -7.88 -25.80
C ASN A 180 9.38 -7.32 -26.25
N CYS A 181 8.77 -6.43 -25.47
CA CYS A 181 7.46 -5.85 -25.77
C CYS A 181 7.53 -4.55 -26.59
N VAL A 182 8.71 -3.96 -26.78
CA VAL A 182 8.89 -2.78 -27.64
C VAL A 182 8.45 -3.07 -29.09
N GLY A 183 8.73 -4.27 -29.61
CA GLY A 183 8.27 -4.68 -30.95
C GLY A 183 6.75 -4.74 -31.07
N LEU A 184 6.09 -5.37 -30.09
CA LEU A 184 4.63 -5.43 -29.99
C LEU A 184 4.00 -4.03 -29.93
N LEU A 185 4.55 -3.15 -29.08
CA LEU A 185 4.07 -1.78 -28.93
C LEU A 185 4.11 -1.02 -30.28
N ILE A 186 5.23 -1.14 -31.00
CA ILE A 186 5.41 -0.55 -32.34
C ILE A 186 4.35 -1.08 -33.34
N ASP A 187 3.98 -2.35 -33.27
CA ASP A 187 2.92 -2.92 -34.14
C ASP A 187 1.50 -2.48 -33.73
N ILE A 188 1.26 -2.20 -32.45
CA ILE A 188 0.01 -1.57 -31.97
C ILE A 188 -0.08 -0.11 -32.46
N TYR A 189 1.02 0.65 -32.43
CA TYR A 189 1.08 2.01 -33.01
C TYR A 189 0.77 2.03 -34.52
N LYS A 190 1.33 1.09 -35.30
CA LYS A 190 1.00 0.93 -36.72
C LYS A 190 -0.49 0.64 -36.94
N GLN A 191 -1.08 -0.26 -36.15
CA GLN A 191 -2.50 -0.61 -36.23
C GLN A 191 -3.43 0.57 -35.86
N ALA A 192 -2.99 1.44 -34.94
CA ALA A 192 -3.68 2.68 -34.59
C ALA A 192 -3.56 3.79 -35.67
N GLY A 193 -2.88 3.53 -36.80
CA GLY A 193 -2.67 4.52 -37.85
C GLY A 193 -1.59 5.56 -37.54
N ASN A 194 -0.75 5.30 -36.52
CA ASN A 194 0.29 6.22 -36.04
C ASN A 194 1.69 5.58 -36.16
N PRO A 195 2.23 5.41 -37.38
CA PRO A 195 3.37 4.52 -37.61
C PRO A 195 4.76 5.15 -37.40
N GLN A 196 4.89 6.45 -37.06
CA GLN A 196 6.18 7.14 -37.19
C GLN A 196 6.50 8.32 -36.24
N SER A 197 5.55 8.85 -35.45
CA SER A 197 5.69 10.19 -34.85
C SER A 197 6.24 10.27 -33.41
N GLU A 198 6.21 9.17 -32.65
CA GLU A 198 6.18 9.24 -31.16
C GLU A 198 7.22 8.38 -30.43
N ALA A 199 8.22 7.86 -31.15
CA ALA A 199 9.39 7.22 -30.56
C ALA A 199 10.53 8.25 -30.42
N LYS A 200 10.63 8.91 -29.27
CA LYS A 200 11.71 9.87 -28.95
C LYS A 200 12.97 9.10 -28.56
N GLY A 201 13.59 8.45 -29.54
CA GLY A 201 14.65 7.47 -29.32
C GLY A 201 14.08 6.15 -28.80
N ALA A 202 14.22 5.89 -27.50
CA ALA A 202 13.72 4.67 -26.85
C ALA A 202 12.41 4.87 -26.07
N SER A 203 11.89 6.11 -26.01
CA SER A 203 10.74 6.48 -25.18
C SER A 203 9.47 6.69 -26.01
N PHE A 204 8.31 6.29 -25.48
CA PHE A 204 7.03 6.21 -26.20
C PHE A 204 5.97 7.11 -25.55
N TYR A 205 5.22 7.86 -26.35
CA TYR A 205 4.11 8.68 -25.87
C TYR A 205 2.78 7.91 -25.85
N PHE A 206 2.35 7.43 -24.68
CA PHE A 206 1.13 6.63 -24.56
C PHE A 206 -0.18 7.43 -24.72
N GLY A 207 -0.14 8.77 -24.65
CA GLY A 207 -1.34 9.61 -24.72
C GLY A 207 -2.10 9.59 -26.06
N SER A 208 -1.45 9.14 -27.14
CA SER A 208 -2.06 8.96 -28.47
C SER A 208 -2.79 7.62 -28.64
N LEU A 209 -2.48 6.62 -27.81
CA LEU A 209 -3.05 5.28 -27.89
C LEU A 209 -4.43 5.26 -27.23
N SER A 210 -5.41 4.62 -27.88
CA SER A 210 -6.72 4.39 -27.26
C SER A 210 -6.60 3.51 -26.02
N GLN A 211 -7.52 3.66 -25.04
CA GLN A 211 -7.54 2.79 -23.87
C GLN A 211 -7.65 1.29 -24.26
N ALA A 212 -8.30 0.97 -25.39
CA ALA A 212 -8.35 -0.39 -25.94
C ALA A 212 -6.98 -0.87 -26.44
N SER A 213 -6.19 0.01 -27.07
CA SER A 213 -4.81 -0.26 -27.49
C SER A 213 -3.87 -0.46 -26.29
N LYS A 214 -4.04 0.34 -25.22
CA LYS A 214 -3.28 0.21 -23.97
C LYS A 214 -3.61 -1.11 -23.24
N LYS A 215 -4.90 -1.48 -23.15
CA LYS A 215 -5.39 -2.79 -22.67
C LYS A 215 -4.87 -3.96 -23.51
N LEU A 216 -4.86 -3.82 -24.83
CA LEU A 216 -4.33 -4.86 -25.73
C LEU A 216 -2.84 -5.09 -25.46
N PHE A 217 -2.06 -4.02 -25.32
CA PHE A 217 -0.63 -4.08 -25.01
C PHE A 217 -0.36 -4.81 -23.68
N GLU A 218 -1.04 -4.43 -22.61
CA GLU A 218 -0.99 -5.10 -21.30
C GLU A 218 -1.36 -6.59 -21.42
N SER A 219 -2.47 -6.92 -22.10
CA SER A 219 -2.92 -8.31 -22.28
C SER A 219 -2.03 -9.22 -23.14
N GLN A 220 -1.14 -8.62 -23.96
CA GLN A 220 -0.23 -9.33 -24.85
C GLN A 220 1.24 -9.23 -24.40
N CYS A 221 1.52 -8.50 -23.33
CA CYS A 221 2.85 -8.32 -22.76
C CYS A 221 2.86 -8.57 -21.25
N ASN A 222 3.20 -9.79 -20.84
CA ASN A 222 3.33 -10.18 -19.43
C ASN A 222 4.48 -9.43 -18.68
N THR A 223 5.19 -8.50 -19.33
CA THR A 223 6.22 -7.62 -18.72
C THR A 223 5.75 -6.17 -18.56
N VAL A 224 4.49 -5.89 -18.89
CA VAL A 224 3.83 -4.58 -18.82
C VAL A 224 2.56 -4.71 -18.00
N GLU A 225 2.42 -3.83 -17.03
CA GLU A 225 1.29 -3.74 -16.12
C GLU A 225 1.06 -2.24 -15.90
N PHE A 226 -0.16 -1.74 -16.08
CA PHE A 226 -0.47 -0.35 -15.75
C PHE A 226 -0.68 -0.20 -14.24
N PRO A 227 -0.32 0.95 -13.66
CA PRO A 227 -0.61 1.24 -12.25
C PRO A 227 -2.12 1.28 -12.01
N CYS A 228 -2.53 1.11 -10.76
CA CYS A 228 -3.92 1.35 -10.38
C CYS A 228 -4.22 2.85 -10.32
N MET A 229 -5.49 3.22 -10.50
CA MET A 229 -5.96 4.56 -10.13
C MET A 229 -5.84 4.73 -8.62
N GLU A 230 -5.33 5.87 -8.19
CA GLU A 230 -5.37 6.29 -6.78
C GLU A 230 -6.70 7.01 -6.52
N ASN A 231 -7.32 6.76 -5.36
CA ASN A 231 -8.63 7.31 -5.01
C ASN A 231 -8.50 8.75 -4.45
N ASP A 232 -8.04 9.68 -5.30
CA ASP A 232 -7.80 11.09 -4.97
C ASP A 232 -8.98 12.03 -5.32
N ASP A 233 -10.20 11.51 -5.56
CA ASP A 233 -11.33 12.23 -6.19
C ASP A 233 -11.68 13.62 -5.58
N ASP A 234 -11.49 13.80 -4.27
CA ASP A 234 -11.73 15.07 -3.55
C ASP A 234 -10.45 15.92 -3.32
N ILE A 235 -9.25 15.41 -3.63
CA ILE A 235 -7.97 15.91 -3.09
C ILE A 235 -7.16 16.69 -4.13
N ASN A 236 -6.79 17.94 -3.82
CA ASN A 236 -6.06 18.79 -4.75
C ASN A 236 -4.58 18.98 -4.35
N TRP A 237 -3.75 18.00 -4.67
CA TRP A 237 -2.31 18.00 -4.41
C TRP A 237 -1.52 19.14 -5.11
N ASN A 238 -2.13 19.87 -6.05
CA ASN A 238 -1.54 21.07 -6.66
C ASN A 238 -1.45 22.25 -5.68
N LEU A 239 -2.28 22.29 -4.62
CA LEU A 239 -2.21 23.35 -3.60
C LEU A 239 -0.87 23.29 -2.86
N ASN A 240 -0.16 24.42 -2.73
CA ASN A 240 1.13 24.49 -2.02
C ASN A 240 1.03 23.92 -0.59
N CYS A 241 -0.03 24.29 0.13
CA CYS A 241 -0.28 23.98 1.52
C CYS A 241 -1.64 23.30 1.72
N PRO A 242 -1.86 22.61 2.86
CA PRO A 242 -3.18 22.09 3.23
C PRO A 242 -4.22 23.21 3.41
N VAL A 243 -5.50 22.86 3.37
CA VAL A 243 -6.56 23.87 3.56
C VAL A 243 -6.56 24.43 4.98
N GLY A 244 -6.66 25.75 5.07
CA GLY A 244 -6.57 26.52 6.31
C GLY A 244 -5.14 26.91 6.70
N TRP A 245 -4.10 26.32 6.10
CA TRP A 245 -2.71 26.70 6.32
C TRP A 245 -2.31 27.89 5.44
N THR A 246 -1.35 28.70 5.89
CA THR A 246 -0.81 29.85 5.15
C THR A 246 0.56 29.55 4.55
N ILE A 247 0.82 30.04 3.35
CA ILE A 247 2.16 30.02 2.75
C ILE A 247 3.04 31.05 3.50
N SER A 248 4.28 30.67 3.83
CA SER A 248 5.24 31.56 4.48
C SER A 248 5.66 32.72 3.57
N SER A 249 5.89 33.89 4.16
CA SER A 249 6.43 35.06 3.46
C SER A 249 7.91 34.93 3.08
N GLU A 250 8.64 34.00 3.67
CA GLU A 250 10.08 33.80 3.42
C GLU A 250 10.36 32.70 2.39
N ASP A 251 9.50 31.69 2.31
CA ASP A 251 9.60 30.58 1.36
C ASP A 251 8.21 30.13 0.90
N LEU A 252 7.97 30.18 -0.41
CA LEU A 252 6.69 29.82 -1.03
C LEU A 252 6.37 28.31 -1.01
N ARG A 253 7.34 27.47 -0.58
CA ARG A 253 7.16 26.04 -0.32
C ARG A 253 6.87 25.72 1.15
N SER A 254 7.12 26.67 2.05
CA SER A 254 6.89 26.54 3.48
C SER A 254 5.45 26.87 3.84
N CYS A 255 4.84 26.00 4.62
CA CYS A 255 3.45 26.09 5.07
C CYS A 255 3.41 26.23 6.59
N GLN A 256 2.60 27.18 7.06
CA GLN A 256 2.40 27.49 8.47
C GLN A 256 0.96 27.11 8.91
N PRO A 257 0.79 26.41 10.04
CA PRO A 257 -0.52 26.03 10.55
C PRO A 257 -1.25 27.19 11.24
N PRO A 258 -2.60 27.12 11.37
CA PRO A 258 -3.38 28.10 12.14
C PRO A 258 -2.99 28.24 13.62
N ILE A 259 -2.37 27.20 14.19
CA ILE A 259 -1.86 27.15 15.56
C ILE A 259 -0.46 26.55 15.47
N ILE A 260 0.55 27.37 15.74
CA ILE A 260 1.95 26.93 15.74
C ILE A 260 2.31 26.30 17.09
N ASN A 261 2.94 25.13 17.05
CA ASN A 261 3.58 24.48 18.20
C ASN A 261 4.77 23.65 17.71
N ASP A 262 5.99 24.13 17.94
CA ASP A 262 7.20 23.51 17.39
C ASP A 262 7.54 22.13 17.99
N ASP A 263 6.99 21.81 19.17
CA ASP A 263 7.08 20.48 19.80
C ASP A 263 6.19 19.41 19.12
N ASP A 264 5.31 19.82 18.18
CA ASP A 264 4.37 18.94 17.48
C ASP A 264 4.59 19.04 15.96
N VAL A 265 5.07 17.96 15.35
CA VAL A 265 5.39 17.88 13.91
C VAL A 265 4.19 18.26 13.03
N CYS A 266 2.96 18.03 13.50
CA CYS A 266 1.73 18.35 12.77
C CYS A 266 1.24 19.79 13.01
N LYS A 267 1.98 20.58 13.80
CA LYS A 267 1.71 21.99 14.12
C LYS A 267 2.97 22.89 14.02
N SER A 268 4.07 22.41 13.45
CA SER A 268 5.24 23.23 13.12
C SER A 268 5.18 23.74 11.67
N GLN A 269 6.08 24.66 11.31
CA GLN A 269 6.26 25.06 9.90
C GLN A 269 6.98 23.94 9.14
N VAL A 270 6.45 23.56 7.97
CA VAL A 270 6.97 22.47 7.14
C VAL A 270 7.07 22.91 5.67
N ALA A 271 8.12 22.48 4.98
CA ALA A 271 8.36 22.79 3.57
C ALA A 271 8.21 21.55 2.68
N PHE A 272 7.49 21.68 1.56
CA PHE A 272 7.22 20.57 0.64
C PHE A 272 7.98 20.75 -0.69
N ASN A 273 8.75 19.73 -1.09
CA ASN A 273 9.56 19.77 -2.32
C ASN A 273 8.82 19.14 -3.51
N ASN A 274 7.92 18.20 -3.24
CA ASN A 274 7.22 17.37 -4.22
C ASN A 274 5.87 16.88 -3.65
N GLU A 275 5.13 16.06 -4.41
CA GLU A 275 3.83 15.51 -3.97
C GLU A 275 3.94 14.37 -2.95
N GLU A 276 4.98 13.54 -3.02
CA GLU A 276 5.25 12.45 -2.07
C GLU A 276 5.49 13.01 -0.65
N ASP A 277 6.19 14.13 -0.51
CA ASP A 277 6.34 14.88 0.76
C ASP A 277 4.97 15.29 1.33
N LYS A 278 4.09 15.86 0.49
CA LYS A 278 2.75 16.32 0.89
C LYS A 278 1.88 15.15 1.35
N ARG A 279 1.82 14.07 0.55
CA ARG A 279 1.08 12.84 0.85
C ARG A 279 1.57 12.18 2.14
N ALA A 280 2.89 12.14 2.34
CA ALA A 280 3.48 11.56 3.54
C ALA A 280 3.08 12.35 4.80
N PHE A 281 3.20 13.67 4.77
CA PHE A 281 2.81 14.55 5.88
C PHE A 281 1.30 14.53 6.14
N ALA A 282 0.48 14.61 5.10
CA ALA A 282 -0.98 14.49 5.17
C ALA A 282 -1.39 13.19 5.87
N SER A 283 -0.72 12.07 5.54
CA SER A 283 -1.02 10.77 6.13
C SER A 283 -0.51 10.67 7.57
N LEU A 284 0.70 11.14 7.87
CA LEU A 284 1.22 11.18 9.25
C LEU A 284 0.28 11.94 10.19
N CYS A 285 -0.20 13.11 9.75
CA CYS A 285 -0.96 14.06 10.57
C CYS A 285 -2.48 13.98 10.41
N GLN A 286 -2.99 13.10 9.54
CA GLN A 286 -4.40 13.06 9.09
C GLN A 286 -4.95 14.43 8.67
N ILE A 287 -4.12 15.22 7.98
CA ILE A 287 -4.47 16.55 7.47
C ILE A 287 -5.01 16.43 6.04
N ASN A 288 -6.14 17.07 5.78
CA ASN A 288 -6.82 17.01 4.48
C ASN A 288 -6.30 18.09 3.50
N TRP A 289 -6.06 17.69 2.25
CA TRP A 289 -5.63 18.55 1.14
C TRP A 289 -6.76 18.86 0.12
N SER A 290 -7.99 18.38 0.36
CA SER A 290 -9.18 18.76 -0.43
C SER A 290 -9.46 20.25 -0.30
N ALA A 291 -9.80 20.92 -1.41
CA ALA A 291 -10.44 22.23 -1.34
C ALA A 291 -11.76 22.13 -0.54
N PRO A 292 -12.20 23.17 0.20
CA PRO A 292 -13.50 23.12 0.86
C PRO A 292 -14.60 22.99 -0.20
N LEU A 293 -15.50 22.01 -0.04
CA LEU A 293 -16.60 21.78 -0.99
C LEU A 293 -17.43 23.06 -1.18
N SER A 294 -17.29 23.65 -2.36
CA SER A 294 -18.12 24.78 -2.76
C SER A 294 -19.52 24.28 -3.12
N THR A 295 -20.49 24.67 -2.29
CA THR A 295 -21.95 24.53 -2.50
C THR A 295 -22.59 23.14 -2.32
N LEU A 296 -22.65 22.69 -1.07
CA LEU A 296 -23.94 22.28 -0.48
C LEU A 296 -24.50 23.36 0.45
N VAL A 297 -24.59 24.60 -0.08
CA VAL A 297 -25.39 25.65 0.53
C VAL A 297 -26.86 25.31 0.28
N SER A 298 -27.48 24.62 1.23
CA SER A 298 -28.92 24.50 1.30
C SER A 298 -29.51 25.91 1.41
N LYS A 299 -30.15 26.40 0.34
CA LYS A 299 -30.73 27.75 0.30
C LYS A 299 -31.68 27.95 1.48
N PRO A 300 -31.64 29.09 2.19
CA PRO A 300 -32.67 29.44 3.16
C PRO A 300 -34.04 29.41 2.50
N VAL A 301 -35.01 28.75 3.14
CA VAL A 301 -36.40 28.79 2.68
C VAL A 301 -36.99 30.15 3.07
N GLU A 302 -37.03 31.08 2.12
CA GLU A 302 -37.74 32.34 2.28
C GLU A 302 -39.25 32.06 2.46
N LYS A 303 -39.72 32.16 3.70
CA LYS A 303 -41.16 32.24 3.97
C LYS A 303 -41.69 33.58 3.48
N LYS A 304 -42.09 33.64 2.21
CA LYS A 304 -42.94 34.71 1.70
C LYS A 304 -44.29 34.63 2.42
N LEU A 305 -44.52 35.54 3.36
CA LEU A 305 -45.83 35.78 3.96
C LEU A 305 -46.55 36.79 3.07
N GLU A 306 -47.49 36.32 2.26
CA GLU A 306 -48.28 37.16 1.36
C GLU A 306 -49.75 36.83 1.63
N ASN A 307 -50.47 37.80 2.19
CA ASN A 307 -51.90 37.68 2.47
C ASN A 307 -52.69 37.92 1.18
N ASP A 308 -53.83 37.26 1.02
CA ASP A 308 -54.96 37.96 0.43
C ASP A 308 -56.32 37.42 0.90
N GLY A 309 -57.36 38.23 0.68
CA GLY A 309 -58.71 38.04 1.23
C GLY A 309 -59.62 37.06 0.46
N PRO A 310 -60.85 36.81 0.97
CA PRO A 310 -61.77 35.82 0.43
C PRO A 310 -62.70 36.38 -0.66
N ILE A 311 -63.24 35.49 -1.50
CA ILE A 311 -64.58 35.59 -2.10
C ILE A 311 -65.09 34.18 -2.51
N THR A 312 -66.41 34.06 -2.65
CA THR A 312 -67.22 32.88 -3.00
C THR A 312 -66.89 32.32 -4.42
N ASP A 313 -67.26 31.08 -4.81
CA ASP A 313 -68.64 30.56 -4.80
C ASP A 313 -68.83 29.03 -5.00
N LEU A 314 -70.10 28.60 -4.86
CA LEU A 314 -70.78 27.33 -5.19
C LEU A 314 -70.07 26.26 -6.05
N GLY A 315 -70.31 24.97 -5.75
CA GLY A 315 -70.26 23.93 -6.80
C GLY A 315 -70.17 22.43 -6.48
N HIS A 316 -71.17 21.83 -5.79
CA HIS A 316 -71.51 20.39 -5.81
C HIS A 316 -70.49 19.30 -5.38
N LEU A 317 -70.97 18.40 -4.51
CA LEU A 317 -70.36 17.11 -4.19
C LEU A 317 -70.65 16.07 -5.30
N HIS A 318 -69.79 15.05 -5.38
CA HIS A 318 -70.29 13.68 -5.46
C HIS A 318 -69.53 12.81 -4.44
N ALA A 319 -70.28 12.07 -3.62
CA ALA A 319 -69.71 11.33 -2.49
C ALA A 319 -69.22 9.94 -2.89
N ILE A 320 -68.19 9.47 -2.20
CA ILE A 320 -67.95 8.04 -1.95
C ILE A 320 -68.24 7.85 -0.46
N ASP A 321 -69.28 7.09 -0.13
CA ASP A 321 -69.74 6.98 1.25
C ASP A 321 -69.03 5.87 2.04
N THR A 322 -69.03 6.11 3.34
CA THR A 322 -68.42 5.44 4.48
C THR A 322 -68.96 4.03 4.72
N THR A 323 -68.11 3.12 5.19
CA THR A 323 -68.33 2.14 6.30
C THR A 323 -67.11 1.18 6.32
N SER A 324 -66.32 1.00 7.39
CA SER A 324 -66.59 0.47 8.74
C SER A 324 -67.16 -0.96 8.74
N GLY A 325 -66.60 -1.95 9.45
CA GLY A 325 -65.46 -1.98 10.40
C GLY A 325 -65.37 -3.36 11.07
N ILE A 326 -64.82 -3.45 12.28
CA ILE A 326 -64.72 -4.67 13.15
C ILE A 326 -63.69 -5.70 12.62
N SER A 327 -62.65 -6.23 13.32
CA SER A 327 -62.12 -6.20 14.70
C SER A 327 -62.19 -7.54 15.47
N SER A 328 -61.02 -8.21 15.59
CA SER A 328 -60.59 -9.11 16.69
C SER A 328 -59.10 -9.49 16.47
N ASN A 329 -58.14 -9.50 17.42
CA ASN A 329 -58.06 -10.07 18.79
C ASN A 329 -58.08 -11.62 18.79
N HIS A 330 -57.39 -12.41 19.64
CA HIS A 330 -56.43 -12.22 20.77
C HIS A 330 -55.81 -13.65 21.13
N THR A 331 -54.73 -13.93 21.88
CA THR A 331 -53.71 -13.16 22.64
C THR A 331 -52.39 -13.94 22.89
N LYS A 332 -51.32 -13.20 23.26
CA LYS A 332 -50.08 -13.50 24.05
C LYS A 332 -49.97 -14.79 24.92
N THR A 333 -48.72 -15.28 25.03
CA THR A 333 -47.90 -15.45 26.27
C THR A 333 -46.41 -15.42 25.85
N ILE A 334 -45.40 -14.78 26.47
CA ILE A 334 -45.10 -14.28 27.83
C ILE A 334 -44.71 -15.34 28.86
N GLU A 335 -43.41 -15.35 29.19
CA GLU A 335 -42.88 -15.46 30.57
C GLU A 335 -41.74 -14.45 30.77
N LYS A 336 -41.35 -14.22 32.03
CA LYS A 336 -40.40 -13.18 32.49
C LYS A 336 -39.46 -13.76 33.56
N LYS A 337 -38.27 -13.16 33.72
CA LYS A 337 -37.68 -12.97 35.07
C LYS A 337 -36.70 -11.80 35.11
N ASP A 338 -36.99 -10.85 35.99
CA ASP A 338 -36.11 -9.78 36.46
C ASP A 338 -35.16 -10.36 37.57
N GLN A 339 -34.18 -9.69 38.20
CA GLN A 339 -33.89 -8.25 38.36
C GLN A 339 -32.49 -8.00 38.99
N LYS A 340 -32.12 -6.70 39.09
CA LYS A 340 -31.25 -6.00 40.07
C LYS A 340 -29.78 -5.66 39.73
N SER A 341 -29.51 -4.35 39.85
CA SER A 341 -28.22 -3.74 40.20
C SER A 341 -28.16 -3.45 41.72
N PRO A 342 -26.96 -3.13 42.26
CA PRO A 342 -26.84 -2.05 43.23
C PRO A 342 -25.86 -0.95 42.77
N GLU A 343 -25.62 0.05 43.62
CA GLU A 343 -25.02 1.35 43.28
C GLU A 343 -23.83 1.72 44.22
N GLN A 344 -22.94 2.62 43.75
CA GLN A 344 -21.97 3.42 44.53
C GLN A 344 -20.90 2.71 45.41
N ARG A 345 -19.63 2.80 44.99
CA ARG A 345 -18.57 3.64 45.62
C ARG A 345 -17.19 3.42 44.96
N GLY A 346 -16.46 4.50 44.67
CA GLY A 346 -15.09 4.46 44.14
C GLY A 346 -14.00 4.60 45.21
N PRO A 347 -12.76 4.12 44.97
CA PRO A 347 -11.63 4.29 45.87
C PRO A 347 -10.63 5.38 45.41
N LYS A 348 -10.65 6.50 46.13
CA LYS A 348 -9.53 7.40 46.50
C LYS A 348 -8.26 7.42 45.63
N GLU A 349 -7.90 8.63 45.21
CA GLU A 349 -6.56 9.01 44.73
C GLU A 349 -5.43 8.60 45.69
N LYS A 350 -4.22 8.42 45.13
CA LYS A 350 -2.96 8.49 45.87
C LYS A 350 -1.98 9.40 45.16
N THR A 351 -2.06 10.69 45.47
CA THR A 351 -1.08 11.69 45.03
C THR A 351 0.31 11.36 45.59
N VAL A 352 1.31 11.25 44.72
CA VAL A 352 2.73 11.18 45.11
C VAL A 352 3.48 12.28 44.36
N HIS A 353 3.72 13.41 45.03
CA HIS A 353 4.59 14.46 44.52
C HIS A 353 6.06 14.08 44.70
N ILE A 354 6.80 13.87 43.61
CA ILE A 354 8.27 14.04 43.61
C ILE A 354 8.68 14.93 42.41
N LYS A 355 8.97 16.18 42.76
CA LYS A 355 9.89 17.16 42.16
C LYS A 355 10.35 16.95 40.70
N ALA A 356 10.10 17.96 39.88
CA ALA A 356 10.82 18.16 38.62
C ALA A 356 12.32 18.46 38.84
N ALA A 357 13.14 18.10 37.85
CA ALA A 357 14.50 18.59 37.66
C ALA A 357 14.76 18.73 36.14
N ASN A 358 15.30 19.86 35.72
CA ASN A 358 15.50 20.16 34.30
C ASN A 358 16.80 19.52 33.76
N THR A 359 16.73 18.93 32.57
CA THR A 359 17.86 18.91 31.63
C THR A 359 17.35 18.91 30.19
N SER A 360 17.99 19.68 29.31
CA SER A 360 17.55 19.86 27.92
C SER A 360 17.85 18.64 27.06
N LEU A 361 16.94 18.32 26.15
CA LEU A 361 17.31 17.65 24.90
C LEU A 361 18.08 18.64 24.02
N VAL A 362 19.09 18.16 23.30
CA VAL A 362 19.70 18.86 22.16
C VAL A 362 20.10 17.79 21.12
N SER A 363 19.44 17.83 19.96
CA SER A 363 19.84 17.06 18.77
C SER A 363 20.74 17.92 17.88
N PRO A 364 21.75 17.34 17.19
CA PRO A 364 22.40 18.03 16.09
C PRO A 364 22.50 17.18 14.81
N TYR A 365 21.83 17.63 13.75
CA TYR A 365 22.15 17.30 12.35
C TYR A 365 22.37 18.61 11.57
N ILE A 366 23.62 19.09 11.50
CA ILE A 366 24.07 20.10 10.53
C ILE A 366 25.43 19.65 9.97
N VAL A 367 25.62 19.90 8.66
CA VAL A 367 26.78 19.49 7.86
C VAL A 367 27.81 20.63 7.79
N MET A 368 29.12 20.32 7.74
CA MET A 368 30.09 20.84 6.74
C MET A 368 31.59 20.56 7.07
N SER A 369 32.31 20.07 6.06
CA SER A 369 33.77 20.20 5.73
C SER A 369 34.84 20.47 6.81
N GLY A 370 35.96 19.70 6.81
CA GLY A 370 37.24 20.20 7.39
C GLY A 370 38.39 19.21 7.70
N SER A 371 39.17 18.79 6.69
CA SER A 371 40.61 18.41 6.72
C SER A 371 41.29 17.70 7.92
N HIS A 372 41.71 16.45 7.70
CA HIS A 372 43.01 15.82 8.08
C HIS A 372 43.70 16.13 9.43
N LYS A 373 43.92 15.05 10.23
CA LYS A 373 45.28 14.66 10.70
C LYS A 373 45.35 13.19 11.17
N HIS A 374 46.54 12.60 11.12
CA HIS A 374 46.79 11.17 11.33
C HIS A 374 46.65 10.70 12.80
N ARG A 375 46.22 9.44 12.98
CA ARG A 375 46.81 8.49 13.95
C ARG A 375 46.72 7.04 13.43
N ARG A 376 47.48 6.12 14.05
CA ARG A 376 47.85 4.80 13.48
C ARG A 376 46.82 3.69 13.82
N PRO A 377 46.67 2.65 12.97
CA PRO A 377 45.89 1.47 13.29
C PRO A 377 46.61 0.56 14.32
N TYR A 378 45.83 -0.12 15.16
CA TYR A 378 46.31 -1.19 16.03
C TYR A 378 46.34 -2.54 15.29
N LYS A 379 47.23 -3.45 15.69
CA LYS A 379 47.34 -4.79 15.09
C LYS A 379 46.38 -5.78 15.74
N GLY A 380 45.59 -6.44 14.88
CA GLY A 380 45.42 -7.90 14.82
C GLY A 380 44.81 -8.65 16.01
N PHE A 381 43.80 -9.47 15.69
CA PHE A 381 43.61 -10.77 16.32
C PHE A 381 43.29 -11.80 15.24
N LEU A 382 44.12 -12.85 15.13
CA LEU A 382 43.80 -14.04 14.35
C LEU A 382 42.81 -14.90 15.14
N ARG A 383 41.90 -15.58 14.45
CA ARG A 383 40.99 -16.56 15.06
C ARG A 383 41.42 -17.95 14.60
N GLU A 384 42.03 -18.71 15.51
CA GLU A 384 42.48 -20.07 15.21
C GLU A 384 41.28 -21.02 15.01
N MET A 385 41.43 -21.97 14.09
CA MET A 385 40.50 -23.09 13.92
C MET A 385 40.97 -24.26 14.78
N HIS A 386 40.23 -24.59 15.85
CA HIS A 386 40.39 -25.87 16.52
C HIS A 386 39.65 -26.96 15.74
N LEU A 387 40.42 -27.86 15.13
CA LEU A 387 39.95 -29.16 14.68
C LEU A 387 39.87 -30.11 15.89
N LEU A 388 38.82 -30.93 15.95
CA LEU A 388 38.72 -32.06 16.87
C LEU A 388 38.93 -33.38 16.10
N PRO A 389 39.64 -34.37 16.68
CA PRO A 389 39.89 -35.66 16.04
C PRO A 389 38.66 -36.57 16.07
N GLY A 390 38.65 -37.58 15.20
CA GLY A 390 37.47 -38.41 14.92
C GLY A 390 37.33 -39.70 15.75
N SER A 391 36.30 -40.45 15.40
CA SER A 391 35.95 -41.80 15.87
C SER A 391 34.91 -42.34 14.88
N THR A 392 35.01 -43.56 14.34
CA THR A 392 36.06 -44.61 14.39
C THR A 392 36.10 -45.31 13.05
#